data_AF-A0AA96Y174-F1
#
_entry.id   AF-A0AA96Y174-F1
#
_cell.length_a   1.000
_cell.length_b   1.000
_cell.length_c   1.000
_cell.angle_alpha   90.00
_cell.angle_beta   90.00
_cell.angle_gamma   90.00
#
_symmetry.space_group_name_H-M   'P 1'
#
loop_
_entity.id
_entity.type
_entity.pdbx_description
1 polymer ?
#
loop_
_entity_poly.entity_id
_entity_poly.type
_entity_poly.pdbx_seq_one_letter_code
_entity_poly.pdbx_strand_id
1 'polypeptide(L)'
;MSALRTAVAIGCLWVSSVLAAESTEKVVRIAQLVIDPDQLVAYQAAVKEEMADSVRLEPGVLAIYSVAEKDYPNRLHFFEIYANEAAYKSHIASAHFQKYVSTTKSMILSRALIETDPVQLSTQPGR
;
A
#
# COMPACT_ATOMS: atom_id res chain seq x y z
N MET A 1 -20.09 -58.13 -43.63
CA MET A 1 -19.53 -56.82 -44.02
C MET A 1 -19.67 -55.91 -42.81
N SER A 2 -18.58 -55.73 -42.06
CA SER A 2 -18.59 -55.07 -40.75
C SER A 2 -18.61 -53.55 -40.92
N ALA A 3 -19.57 -52.88 -40.29
CA ALA A 3 -19.70 -51.42 -40.29
C ALA A 3 -18.71 -50.80 -39.29
N LEU A 4 -17.75 -50.02 -39.79
CA LEU A 4 -16.80 -49.28 -38.95
C LEU A 4 -17.46 -47.98 -38.48
N ARG A 5 -17.69 -47.89 -37.16
CA ARG A 5 -18.25 -46.74 -36.47
C ARG A 5 -17.20 -45.65 -36.31
N THR A 6 -17.49 -44.45 -36.78
CA THR A 6 -16.76 -43.22 -36.49
C THR A 6 -16.89 -42.89 -35.01
N ALA A 7 -15.78 -42.80 -34.28
CA ALA A 7 -15.74 -42.24 -32.93
C ALA A 7 -15.08 -40.86 -33.00
N VAL A 8 -15.88 -39.80 -32.85
CA VAL A 8 -15.38 -38.44 -32.64
C VAL A 8 -15.17 -38.27 -31.14
N ALA A 9 -13.91 -38.21 -30.70
CA ALA A 9 -13.57 -37.86 -29.33
C ALA A 9 -13.63 -36.33 -29.18
N ILE A 10 -14.69 -35.83 -28.54
CA ILE A 10 -14.78 -34.44 -28.09
C ILE A 10 -13.89 -34.33 -26.85
N GLY A 11 -12.67 -33.81 -27.02
CA GLY A 11 -11.79 -33.49 -25.91
C GLY A 11 -12.27 -32.22 -25.20
N CYS A 12 -12.76 -32.36 -23.96
CA CYS A 12 -12.99 -31.24 -23.05
C CYS A 12 -11.65 -30.55 -22.73
N LEU A 13 -11.47 -29.32 -23.23
CA LEU A 13 -10.39 -28.42 -22.82
C LEU A 13 -10.73 -27.82 -21.46
N TRP A 14 -10.09 -28.32 -20.40
CA TRP A 14 -10.09 -27.68 -19.09
C TRP A 14 -9.24 -26.41 -19.17
N VAL A 15 -9.89 -25.24 -19.20
CA VAL A 15 -9.21 -23.96 -19.00
C VAL A 15 -8.99 -23.81 -17.50
N SER A 16 -7.79 -24.16 -17.03
CA SER A 16 -7.37 -23.82 -15.67
C SER A 16 -7.16 -22.31 -15.60
N SER A 17 -8.08 -21.60 -14.95
CA SER A 17 -7.82 -20.24 -14.52
C SER A 17 -6.67 -20.27 -13.52
N VAL A 18 -5.50 -19.79 -13.94
CA VAL A 18 -4.41 -19.49 -13.02
C VAL A 18 -4.87 -18.31 -12.18
N LEU A 19 -5.33 -18.57 -10.96
CA LEU A 19 -5.41 -17.55 -9.93
C LEU A 19 -3.97 -17.08 -9.70
N ALA A 20 -3.65 -15.85 -10.10
CA ALA A 20 -2.39 -15.23 -9.76
C ALA A 20 -2.28 -15.21 -8.23
N ALA A 21 -1.36 -16.00 -7.68
CA ALA A 21 -1.06 -15.96 -6.25
C ALA A 21 -0.61 -14.54 -5.90
N GLU A 22 -1.14 -13.96 -4.82
CA GLU A 22 -0.68 -12.65 -4.39
C GLU A 22 0.79 -12.73 -3.99
N SER A 23 1.57 -11.74 -4.44
CA SER A 23 3.01 -11.67 -4.18
C SER A 23 3.28 -11.70 -2.68
N THR A 24 4.25 -12.49 -2.26
CA THR A 24 4.74 -12.49 -0.87
C THR A 24 5.87 -11.49 -0.65
N GLU A 25 6.28 -10.79 -1.70
CA GLU A 25 7.28 -9.73 -1.64
C GLU A 25 6.74 -8.52 -0.89
N LYS A 26 7.61 -7.89 -0.09
CA LYS A 26 7.27 -6.65 0.61
C LYS A 26 7.00 -5.53 -0.39
N VAL A 27 6.03 -4.68 -0.08
CA VAL A 27 5.80 -3.44 -0.83
C VAL A 27 6.47 -2.31 -0.08
N VAL A 28 7.37 -1.58 -0.75
CA VAL A 28 8.04 -0.39 -0.20
C VAL A 28 7.64 0.81 -1.04
N ARG A 29 7.23 1.90 -0.39
CA ARG A 29 6.79 3.12 -1.06
C ARG A 29 7.40 4.35 -0.42
N ILE A 30 7.64 5.37 -1.25
CA ILE A 30 7.92 6.73 -0.80
C ILE A 30 6.79 7.64 -1.28
N ALA A 31 6.27 8.46 -0.38
CA ALA A 31 5.35 9.53 -0.75
C ALA A 31 5.91 10.87 -0.31
N GLN A 32 5.77 11.89 -1.15
CA GLN A 32 6.03 13.28 -0.78
C GLN A 32 4.73 14.07 -0.92
N LEU A 33 4.37 14.79 0.13
CA LEU A 33 3.19 15.64 0.17
C LEU A 33 3.58 17.07 0.49
N VAL A 34 3.01 18.03 -0.22
CA VAL A 34 3.06 19.44 0.15
C VAL A 34 1.70 19.80 0.72
N ILE A 35 1.69 20.23 1.97
CA ILE A 35 0.47 20.58 2.72
C ILE A 35 0.30 22.09 2.68
N ASP A 36 -0.96 22.53 2.65
CA ASP A 36 -1.33 23.93 2.87
C ASP A 36 -0.79 24.36 4.25
N PRO A 37 0.09 25.37 4.31
CA PRO A 37 0.68 25.83 5.58
C PRO A 37 -0.36 26.16 6.66
N ASP A 38 -1.51 26.73 6.27
CA ASP A 38 -2.57 27.12 7.22
C ASP A 38 -3.29 25.91 7.82
N GLN A 39 -3.18 24.74 7.18
CA GLN A 39 -3.78 23.48 7.62
C GLN A 39 -2.77 22.51 8.22
N LEU A 40 -1.48 22.86 8.25
CA LEU A 40 -0.39 21.93 8.60
C LEU A 40 -0.59 21.27 9.97
N VAL A 41 -1.01 22.03 10.98
CA VAL A 41 -1.23 21.50 12.33
C VAL A 41 -2.37 20.48 12.35
N ALA A 42 -3.48 20.77 11.67
CA ALA A 42 -4.63 19.86 11.56
C ALA A 42 -4.27 18.60 10.77
N TYR A 43 -3.54 18.76 9.68
CA TYR A 43 -3.02 17.65 8.88
C TYR A 43 -2.11 16.75 9.71
N GLN A 44 -1.15 17.32 10.45
CA GLN A 44 -0.22 16.58 11.29
C GLN A 44 -0.93 15.81 12.40
N ALA A 45 -2.01 16.37 12.97
CA ALA A 45 -2.82 15.65 13.95
C ALA A 45 -3.51 14.42 13.32
N ALA A 46 -4.15 14.60 12.17
CA ALA A 46 -4.86 13.53 11.47
C ALA A 46 -3.92 12.41 11.01
N VAL A 47 -2.76 12.74 10.43
CA VAL A 47 -1.81 11.72 9.95
C VAL A 47 -1.13 10.99 11.12
N LYS A 48 -0.86 11.65 12.25
CA LYS A 48 -0.32 10.98 13.44
C LYS A 48 -1.32 9.98 14.04
N GLU A 49 -2.61 10.32 14.07
CA GLU A 49 -3.68 9.41 14.49
C GLU A 49 -3.72 8.18 13.58
N GLU A 50 -3.77 8.40 12.27
CA GLU A 50 -3.82 7.33 11.27
C GLU A 50 -2.60 6.41 11.37
N MET A 51 -1.38 6.96 11.40
CA MET A 51 -0.16 6.16 11.50
C MET A 51 -0.09 5.34 12.80
N ALA A 52 -0.54 5.91 13.92
CA ALA A 52 -0.58 5.21 15.20
C ALA A 52 -1.58 4.04 15.19
N ASP A 53 -2.74 4.24 14.56
CA ASP A 53 -3.74 3.18 14.38
C ASP A 53 -3.25 2.10 13.42
N SER A 54 -2.66 2.48 12.28
CA SER A 54 -2.09 1.56 11.29
C SER A 54 -1.06 0.62 11.92
N VAL A 55 -0.07 1.14 12.62
CA VAL A 55 0.97 0.31 13.27
C VAL A 55 0.39 -0.57 14.40
N ARG A 56 -0.65 -0.11 15.10
CA ARG A 56 -1.25 -0.84 16.22
C ARG A 56 -2.24 -1.92 15.78
N LEU A 57 -2.99 -1.68 14.71
CA LEU A 57 -4.12 -2.51 14.29
C LEU A 57 -3.79 -3.40 13.10
N GLU A 58 -2.76 -3.08 12.32
CA GLU A 58 -2.46 -3.75 11.07
C GLU A 58 -1.09 -4.45 11.12
N PRO A 59 -1.01 -5.76 11.42
CA PRO A 59 0.26 -6.49 11.45
C PRO A 59 1.01 -6.49 10.11
N GLY A 60 0.30 -6.22 9.00
CA GLY A 60 0.88 -6.10 7.66
C GLY A 60 1.53 -4.76 7.37
N VAL A 61 1.33 -3.74 8.22
CA VAL A 61 2.03 -2.46 8.17
C VAL A 61 3.30 -2.60 8.99
N LEU A 62 4.43 -2.84 8.32
CA LEU A 62 5.70 -3.16 9.00
C LEU A 62 6.42 -1.90 9.49
N ALA A 63 6.29 -0.80 8.74
CA ALA A 63 6.79 0.51 9.14
C ALA A 63 6.07 1.62 8.37
N ILE A 64 5.79 2.73 9.05
CA ILE A 64 5.44 4.00 8.42
C ILE A 64 6.24 5.08 9.14
N TYR A 65 7.16 5.72 8.43
CA TYR A 65 7.91 6.86 8.92
C TYR A 65 7.47 8.10 8.19
N SER A 66 7.29 9.20 8.91
CA SER A 66 7.00 10.51 8.33
C SER A 66 7.97 11.55 8.87
N VAL A 67 8.51 12.38 7.98
CA VAL A 67 9.41 13.49 8.32
C VAL A 67 9.05 14.73 7.53
N ALA A 68 9.31 15.90 8.10
CA ALA A 68 9.23 17.18 7.38
C ALA A 68 10.63 17.60 6.92
N GLU A 69 10.73 18.28 5.78
CA GLU A 69 11.96 18.97 5.41
C GLU A 69 12.26 20.11 6.38
N LYS A 70 13.55 20.32 6.70
CA LYS A 70 13.97 21.39 7.63
C LYS A 70 13.64 22.78 7.11
N ASP A 71 13.84 23.01 5.81
CA ASP A 71 13.64 24.31 5.18
C ASP A 71 12.19 24.52 4.70
N TYR A 72 11.42 23.43 4.59
CA TYR A 72 10.04 23.43 4.11
C TYR A 72 9.18 22.54 5.02
N PRO A 73 8.78 23.01 6.22
CA PRO A 73 8.11 22.19 7.22
C PRO A 73 6.73 21.66 6.79
N ASN A 74 6.13 22.24 5.75
CA ASN A 74 4.89 21.79 5.15
C ASN A 74 5.10 20.74 4.02
N ARG A 75 6.35 20.39 3.71
CA ARG A 75 6.70 19.31 2.79
C ARG A 75 7.09 18.07 3.58
N LEU A 76 6.20 17.09 3.56
CA LEU A 76 6.33 15.86 4.31
C LEU A 76 6.73 14.72 3.38
N HIS A 77 7.61 13.85 3.88
CA HIS A 77 8.03 12.62 3.23
C HIS A 77 7.60 11.43 4.08
N PHE A 78 7.11 10.40 3.41
CA PHE A 78 6.67 9.15 4.00
C PHE A 78 7.50 8.01 3.43
N PHE A 79 7.95 7.11 4.31
CA PHE A 79 8.57 5.84 3.95
C PHE A 79 7.74 4.72 4.55
N GLU A 80 7.15 3.91 3.69
CA GLU A 80 6.13 2.92 4.05
C GLU A 80 6.61 1.53 3.64
N ILE A 81 6.49 0.56 4.55
CA ILE A 81 6.82 -0.84 4.29
C ILE A 81 5.60 -1.70 4.67
N TYR A 82 5.10 -2.46 3.70
CA TYR A 82 4.02 -3.42 3.89
C TYR A 82 4.54 -4.84 3.70
N ALA A 83 3.94 -5.79 4.41
CA ALA A 83 4.32 -7.20 4.35
C ALA A 83 4.16 -7.77 2.93
N ASN A 84 3.17 -7.29 2.19
CA ASN A 84 2.88 -7.63 0.80
C ASN A 84 1.82 -6.69 0.20
N GLU A 85 1.46 -6.92 -1.06
CA GLU A 85 0.43 -6.19 -1.79
C GLU A 85 -0.95 -6.27 -1.10
N ALA A 86 -1.30 -7.43 -0.51
CA ALA A 86 -2.56 -7.62 0.22
C ALA A 86 -2.65 -6.68 1.44
N ALA A 87 -1.55 -6.57 2.19
CA ALA A 87 -1.44 -5.70 3.35
C ALA A 87 -1.56 -4.22 2.93
N TYR A 88 -0.93 -3.81 1.84
CA TYR A 88 -1.07 -2.45 1.31
C TYR A 88 -2.52 -2.14 0.90
N LYS A 89 -3.18 -3.05 0.16
CA LYS A 89 -4.59 -2.88 -0.24
C LYS A 89 -5.52 -2.83 0.97
N SER A 90 -5.30 -3.68 1.97
CA SER A 90 -6.05 -3.66 3.23
C SER A 90 -5.88 -2.34 3.96
N HIS A 91 -4.65 -1.84 4.03
CA HIS A 91 -4.32 -0.57 4.66
C HIS A 91 -5.08 0.60 4.03
N ILE A 92 -5.02 0.75 2.70
CA ILE A 92 -5.73 1.85 2.04
C ILE A 92 -7.26 1.69 2.08
N ALA A 93 -7.78 0.49 2.35
CA ALA A 93 -9.21 0.22 2.52
C ALA A 93 -9.69 0.37 3.97
N SER A 94 -8.77 0.53 4.94
CA SER A 94 -9.08 0.57 6.36
C SER A 94 -9.90 1.81 6.77
N ALA A 95 -10.65 1.69 7.87
CA ALA A 95 -11.50 2.78 8.34
C ALA A 95 -10.68 4.02 8.77
N HIS A 96 -9.54 3.82 9.44
CA HIS A 96 -8.65 4.91 9.87
C HIS A 96 -7.97 5.59 8.67
N PHE A 97 -7.53 4.84 7.66
CA PHE A 97 -6.99 5.44 6.44
C PHE A 97 -8.05 6.24 5.68
N GLN A 98 -9.26 5.70 5.52
CA GLN A 98 -10.37 6.41 4.86
C GLN A 98 -10.78 7.69 5.63
N LYS A 99 -10.79 7.65 6.96
CA LYS A 99 -10.98 8.83 7.81
C LYS A 99 -9.90 9.88 7.53
N TYR A 100 -8.63 9.49 7.54
CA TYR A 100 -7.51 10.38 7.23
C TYR A 100 -7.65 11.02 5.85
N VAL A 101 -7.90 10.23 4.80
CA VAL A 101 -8.09 10.73 3.43
C VAL A 101 -9.24 11.74 3.38
N SER A 102 -10.40 11.40 3.94
CA SER A 102 -11.56 12.30 3.92
C SER A 102 -11.31 13.62 4.64
N THR A 103 -10.54 13.60 5.72
CA THR A 103 -10.22 14.76 6.54
C THR A 103 -9.18 15.65 5.87
N THR A 104 -8.17 15.05 5.23
CA THR A 104 -6.98 15.77 4.76
C THR A 104 -6.97 16.10 3.28
N LYS A 105 -7.90 15.55 2.47
CA LYS A 105 -7.90 15.71 1.01
C LYS A 105 -7.77 17.17 0.54
N SER A 106 -8.46 18.10 1.19
CA SER A 106 -8.41 19.54 0.83
C SER A 106 -7.19 20.28 1.37
N MET A 107 -6.40 19.64 2.25
CA MET A 107 -5.20 20.22 2.86
C MET A 107 -3.95 19.96 2.03
N ILE A 108 -3.98 19.02 1.07
CA ILE A 108 -2.83 18.61 0.27
C ILE A 108 -2.77 19.46 -1.01
N LEU A 109 -1.73 20.26 -1.16
CA LEU A 109 -1.47 21.06 -2.36
C LEU A 109 -0.85 20.23 -3.48
N SER A 110 0.02 19.26 -3.16
CA SER A 110 0.57 18.34 -4.15
C SER A 110 1.00 17.01 -3.53
N ARG A 111 1.05 15.98 -4.38
CA ARG A 111 1.45 14.63 -4.02
C ARG A 111 2.33 14.01 -5.10
N ALA A 112 3.45 13.41 -4.69
CA ALA A 112 4.24 12.50 -5.49
C ALA A 112 4.25 11.13 -4.81
N LEU A 113 3.95 10.07 -5.57
CA LEU A 113 4.05 8.68 -5.13
C LEU A 113 5.17 8.03 -5.94
N ILE A 114 6.15 7.48 -5.25
CA ILE A 114 7.35 6.89 -5.84
C ILE A 114 7.28 5.39 -5.53
N GLU A 115 7.14 4.60 -6.58
CA GLU A 115 7.29 3.15 -6.52
C GLU A 115 8.77 2.81 -6.35
N THR A 116 9.06 1.83 -5.50
CA THR A 116 10.45 1.51 -5.15
C THR A 116 10.66 0.00 -5.14
N ASP A 117 11.83 -0.41 -5.61
CA ASP A 117 12.38 -1.75 -5.35
C ASP A 117 13.41 -1.63 -4.22
N PRO A 118 13.20 -2.30 -3.08
CA PRO A 118 14.14 -2.20 -1.97
C PRO A 118 15.47 -2.86 -2.33
N VAL A 119 16.57 -2.11 -2.20
CA VAL A 119 17.93 -2.66 -2.37
C VAL A 119 18.41 -3.38 -1.12
N GLN A 120 18.16 -2.79 0.07
CA GLN A 120 18.48 -3.37 1.38
C GLN A 120 17.55 -2.77 2.43
N LEU A 121 16.91 -3.61 3.23
CA LEU A 121 16.17 -3.20 4.42
C LEU A 121 16.84 -3.83 5.64
N SER A 122 17.34 -2.99 6.55
CA SER A 122 18.03 -3.43 7.75
C SER A 122 17.41 -2.77 8.97
N THR A 123 17.10 -3.57 9.99
CA THR A 123 16.64 -3.09 11.29
C THR A 123 17.64 -3.55 12.35
N GLN A 124 17.84 -2.74 13.39
CA GLN A 124 18.58 -3.20 14.56
C GLN A 124 17.60 -3.99 15.45
N PRO A 125 17.87 -5.26 15.77
CA PRO A 125 16.97 -6.02 16.63
C PRO A 125 16.78 -5.32 17.99
N GLY A 126 15.53 -5.11 18.39
CA GLY A 126 15.17 -4.54 19.69
C GLY A 126 15.40 -3.03 19.84
N ARG A 127 15.58 -2.28 18.74
CA ARG A 127 15.65 -0.81 18.74
C ARG A 127 14.77 -0.21 17.65
#